data_AF-A0A388TK58-F1
#
_entry.id   AF-A0A388TK58-F1
#
_cell.length_a   1.000
_cell.length_b   1.000
_cell.length_c   1.000
_cell.angle_alpha   90.00
_cell.angle_beta   90.00
_cell.angle_gamma   90.00
#
_symmetry.space_group_name_H-M   'P 1'
#
loop_
_entity.id
_entity.type
_entity.pdbx_description
1 polymer ?
#
loop_
_entity_poly.entity_id
_entity_poly.type
_entity_poly.pdbx_seq_one_letter_code
_entity_poly.pdbx_strand_id
1 'polypeptide(L)'
;VDTGSRMDDVIYEEFKGTGNMELHLDRKLANRRVYPAIDIVSSSTRKEELLLAADVLKKMIMLRKSIDSENATEELVSLLKKTKNNFEFLNSGIFG
;
A
#
# COMPACT_ATOMS: atom_id res chain seq x y z
N VAL A 1 -7.18 -13.54 1.48
CA VAL A 1 -6.75 -14.79 0.80
C VAL A 1 -8.00 -15.39 0.19
N ASP A 2 -7.95 -15.94 -1.02
CA ASP A 2 -9.18 -16.35 -1.73
C ASP A 2 -8.95 -17.70 -2.44
N THR A 3 -8.84 -18.74 -1.61
CA THR A 3 -8.65 -20.14 -2.02
C THR A 3 -9.96 -20.93 -2.01
N GLY A 4 -11.04 -20.36 -1.46
CA GLY A 4 -12.31 -21.05 -1.22
C GLY A 4 -12.32 -21.99 0.00
N SER A 5 -11.23 -22.02 0.78
CA SER A 5 -11.10 -22.82 2.00
C SER A 5 -11.38 -21.98 3.23
N ARG A 6 -12.44 -22.32 3.97
CA ARG A 6 -12.76 -21.68 5.26
C ARG A 6 -11.64 -21.84 6.29
N MET A 7 -10.82 -22.88 6.17
CA MET A 7 -9.66 -23.09 7.03
C MET A 7 -8.58 -22.05 6.76
N ASP A 8 -8.37 -21.67 5.49
CA ASP A 8 -7.36 -20.69 5.11
C ASP A 8 -7.73 -19.29 5.59
N ASP A 9 -9.04 -18.96 5.58
CA ASP A 9 -9.55 -17.70 6.11
C ASP A 9 -9.32 -17.58 7.62
N VAL A 10 -9.59 -18.65 8.38
CA VAL A 10 -9.37 -18.69 9.83
C VAL A 10 -7.88 -18.55 10.15
N ILE A 11 -7.03 -19.28 9.44
CA ILE A 11 -5.58 -19.19 9.60
C ILE A 11 -5.09 -17.77 9.30
N TYR A 12 -5.60 -17.14 8.24
CA TYR A 12 -5.25 -15.78 7.87
C TYR A 12 -5.58 -14.77 8.98
N GLU A 13 -6.78 -14.82 9.54
CA GLU A 13 -7.20 -13.91 10.62
C GLU A 13 -6.39 -14.11 11.91
N GLU A 14 -6.08 -15.36 12.28
CA GLU A 14 -5.22 -15.67 13.44
C GLU A 14 -3.81 -15.08 13.27
N PHE A 15 -3.20 -15.24 12.09
CA PHE A 15 -1.87 -14.66 11.84
C PHE A 15 -1.89 -13.13 11.79
N LYS A 16 -2.96 -12.53 11.27
CA LYS A 16 -3.18 -11.08 11.24
C LYS A 16 -3.20 -10.46 12.64
N GLY A 17 -3.76 -11.17 13.62
CA GLY A 17 -3.76 -10.75 15.03
C GLY A 17 -2.35 -10.60 15.61
N THR A 18 -1.42 -11.46 15.18
CA THR A 18 -0.05 -11.54 15.71
C THR A 18 0.98 -10.69 14.94
N GLY A 19 0.70 -10.38 13.67
CA GLY A 19 1.58 -9.58 12.81
C GLY A 19 1.51 -8.08 13.08
N ASN A 20 2.62 -7.36 12.81
CA ASN A 20 2.70 -5.90 12.85
C ASN A 20 2.81 -5.25 11.46
N MET A 21 2.96 -6.05 10.39
CA MET A 21 3.04 -5.61 9.00
C MET A 21 2.18 -6.53 8.13
N GLU A 22 1.36 -5.93 7.27
CA GLU A 22 0.53 -6.63 6.30
C GLU A 22 0.75 -6.05 4.91
N LEU A 23 1.07 -6.92 3.95
CA LEU A 23 1.17 -6.58 2.53
C LEU A 23 0.14 -7.41 1.76
N HIS A 24 -0.89 -6.74 1.28
CA HIS A 24 -1.99 -7.36 0.54
C HIS A 24 -1.71 -7.29 -0.95
N LEU A 25 -1.98 -8.40 -1.66
CA LEU A 25 -1.90 -8.46 -3.11
C LEU A 25 -3.30 -8.62 -3.69
N ASP A 26 -3.62 -7.87 -4.74
CA ASP A 26 -4.92 -7.91 -5.41
C ASP A 26 -4.87 -8.72 -6.71
N ARG A 27 -5.69 -9.76 -6.77
CA ARG A 27 -5.88 -10.62 -7.95
C ARG A 27 -6.43 -9.83 -9.14
N LYS A 28 -7.27 -8.81 -8.94
CA LYS A 28 -7.81 -7.96 -10.03
C LYS A 28 -6.70 -7.17 -10.71
N LEU A 29 -5.78 -6.59 -9.93
CA LEU A 29 -4.59 -5.90 -10.45
C LEU A 29 -3.71 -6.86 -11.26
N ALA A 30 -3.43 -8.05 -10.71
CA ALA A 30 -2.63 -9.07 -11.39
C ALA A 30 -3.28 -9.54 -12.71
N ASN A 31 -4.60 -9.77 -12.72
CA ASN A 31 -5.35 -10.17 -13.91
C ASN A 31 -5.31 -9.09 -15.01
N ARG A 32 -5.31 -7.81 -14.63
CA ARG A 32 -5.13 -6.66 -15.54
C ARG A 32 -3.66 -6.41 -15.91
N ARG A 33 -2.72 -7.24 -15.44
CA ARG A 33 -1.27 -7.11 -15.62
C ARG A 33 -0.68 -5.82 -15.05
N VAL A 34 -1.30 -5.30 -13.99
CA VAL A 34 -0.77 -4.17 -13.23
C VAL A 34 0.21 -4.68 -12.20
N TYR A 35 1.47 -4.24 -12.28
CA TYR A 35 2.53 -4.62 -11.36
C TYR A 35 3.27 -3.39 -10.80
N PRO A 36 3.62 -3.40 -9.49
CA PRO A 36 3.32 -4.44 -8.51
C PRO A 36 1.82 -4.52 -8.15
N ALA A 37 1.27 -5.73 -8.02
CA ALA A 37 -0.15 -5.96 -7.76
C ALA A 37 -0.51 -5.82 -6.26
N ILE A 38 0.01 -4.76 -5.62
CA ILE A 38 -0.18 -4.49 -4.20
C ILE A 38 -1.48 -3.70 -4.01
N ASP A 39 -2.33 -4.14 -3.09
CA ASP A 39 -3.42 -3.33 -2.57
C ASP A 39 -2.85 -2.36 -1.52
N ILE A 40 -2.63 -1.12 -1.95
CA ILE A 40 -2.03 -0.09 -1.08
C ILE A 40 -2.99 0.41 0.00
N VAL A 41 -4.31 0.25 -0.18
CA VAL A 41 -5.32 0.71 0.77
C VAL A 41 -5.39 -0.26 1.95
N SER A 42 -5.40 -1.56 1.66
CA SER A 42 -5.45 -2.61 2.70
C SER A 42 -4.09 -2.88 3.36
N SER A 43 -2.96 -2.54 2.70
CA SER A 43 -1.61 -2.75 3.23
C SER A 43 -1.18 -1.69 4.25
N SER A 44 -0.68 -2.13 5.39
CA SER A 44 -0.29 -1.24 6.50
C SER A 44 0.78 -1.84 7.42
N THR A 45 1.37 -0.99 8.25
CA THR A 45 2.31 -1.40 9.32
C THR A 45 1.90 -0.69 10.61
N ARG A 46 1.76 -1.44 11.70
CA ARG A 46 1.46 -0.87 13.03
C ARG A 46 2.70 -0.15 13.55
N LYS A 47 2.49 1.01 14.19
CA LYS A 47 3.55 1.87 14.74
C LYS A 47 4.57 2.34 13.69
N GLU A 48 4.10 2.67 12.47
CA GLU A 48 4.97 3.16 11.40
C GLU A 48 5.67 4.48 11.73
N GLU A 49 5.18 5.24 12.71
CA GLU A 49 5.83 6.43 13.27
C GLU A 49 7.19 6.15 13.95
N LEU A 50 7.46 4.90 14.32
CA LEU A 50 8.77 4.49 14.84
C LEU A 50 9.78 4.17 13.73
N LEU A 51 9.30 4.01 12.48
CA LEU A 51 10.10 3.59 11.32
C LEU A 51 10.36 4.75 10.36
N LEU A 52 9.44 5.70 10.29
CA LEU A 52 9.48 6.81 9.35
C LEU A 52 9.77 8.13 10.08
N ALA A 53 10.56 8.99 9.43
CA ALA A 53 10.67 10.38 9.88
C ALA A 53 9.30 11.08 9.83
N ALA A 54 9.06 12.01 10.75
CA ALA A 54 7.74 12.63 10.92
C ALA A 54 7.24 13.36 9.67
N ASP A 55 8.13 13.95 8.88
CA ASP A 55 7.82 14.61 7.62
C ASP A 55 7.40 13.60 6.53
N VAL A 56 8.11 12.47 6.44
CA VAL A 56 7.77 11.36 5.53
C VAL A 56 6.42 10.77 5.91
N LEU A 57 6.19 10.49 7.20
CA LEU A 57 4.93 9.95 7.69
C LEU A 57 3.75 10.87 7.31
N LYS A 58 3.90 12.18 7.52
CA LYS A 58 2.86 13.16 7.17
C LYS A 58 2.54 13.13 5.66
N LYS A 59 3.56 13.06 4.81
CA LYS A 59 3.40 12.96 3.34
C LYS A 59 2.74 11.64 2.94
N MET A 60 3.12 10.51 3.56
CA MET A 60 2.50 9.21 3.32
C MET A 60 1.03 9.17 3.72
N ILE A 61 0.65 9.78 4.85
CA ILE A 61 -0.75 9.91 5.28
C ILE A 61 -1.55 10.77 4.29
N MET A 62 -0.98 11.88 3.82
CA MET A 62 -1.61 12.74 2.81
C MET A 62 -1.83 11.97 1.49
N LEU A 63 -0.81 11.24 1.03
CA LEU A 63 -0.87 10.40 -0.16
C LEU A 63 -2.02 9.39 -0.06
N ARG A 64 -2.06 8.63 1.04
CA ARG A 64 -3.11 7.62 1.29
C ARG A 64 -4.52 8.22 1.28
N LYS A 65 -4.69 9.44 1.80
CA LYS A 65 -5.98 10.15 1.76
C LYS A 65 -6.35 10.66 0.37
N SER A 66 -5.36 11.00 -0.46
CA SER A 66 -5.60 11.50 -1.82
C SER A 66 -5.89 10.38 -2.83
N ILE A 67 -5.40 9.18 -2.56
CA ILE A 67 -5.51 8.03 -3.45
C ILE A 67 -6.39 6.96 -2.78
N ASP A 68 -7.68 7.26 -2.67
CA ASP A 68 -8.70 6.37 -2.10
C ASP A 68 -9.72 6.00 -3.19
N SER A 69 -9.27 5.19 -4.16
CA SER A 69 -10.05 4.78 -5.34
C SER A 69 -9.76 3.32 -5.69
N GLU A 70 -10.64 2.68 -6.47
CA GLU A 70 -10.39 1.33 -7.01
C GLU A 70 -9.11 1.23 -7.86
N ASN A 71 -8.61 2.35 -8.37
CA ASN A 71 -7.40 2.41 -9.20
C ASN A 71 -6.19 2.97 -8.44
N ALA A 72 -6.24 3.01 -7.10
CA ALA A 72 -5.25 3.66 -6.27
C ALA A 72 -3.80 3.23 -6.57
N THR A 73 -3.59 1.93 -6.76
CA THR A 73 -2.27 1.39 -7.11
C THR A 73 -1.78 1.86 -8.48
N GLU A 74 -2.66 1.91 -9.50
CA GLU A 74 -2.29 2.39 -10.83
C GLU A 74 -1.94 3.88 -10.82
N GLU A 75 -2.73 4.69 -10.11
CA GLU A 75 -2.48 6.12 -9.91
C GLU A 75 -1.13 6.35 -9.23
N LEU A 76 -0.87 5.65 -8.12
CA LEU A 76 0.40 5.75 -7.40
C LEU A 76 1.59 5.35 -8.29
N VAL A 77 1.50 4.23 -9.02
CA VAL A 77 2.56 3.79 -9.94
C VAL A 77 2.81 4.84 -11.03
N SER A 78 1.75 5.47 -11.56
CA SER A 78 1.87 6.55 -12.55
C SER A 78 2.60 7.77 -11.99
N LEU A 79 2.33 8.14 -10.73
CA LEU A 79 3.01 9.25 -10.06
C LEU A 79 4.48 8.92 -9.77
N LEU A 80 4.76 7.72 -9.25
CA LEU A 80 6.13 7.29 -8.93
C LEU A 80 7.02 7.27 -10.18
N LYS A 81 6.49 6.84 -11.33
CA LYS A 81 7.22 6.81 -12.62
C LYS A 81 7.70 8.18 -13.10
N LYS A 82 7.14 9.28 -12.58
CA LYS A 82 7.57 10.64 -12.91
C LYS A 82 8.86 11.06 -12.19
N THR A 83 9.33 10.25 -11.25
CA THR A 83 10.50 10.55 -10.41
C THR A 83 11.48 9.38 -10.41
N LYS A 84 12.76 9.66 -10.17
CA LYS A 84 13.78 8.61 -10.22
C LYS A 84 13.80 7.75 -8.95
N ASN A 85 13.38 8.31 -7.82
CA ASN A 85 13.46 7.67 -6.52
C ASN A 85 12.42 8.27 -5.54
N ASN A 86 12.23 7.59 -4.40
CA ASN A 86 11.25 8.01 -3.39
C ASN A 86 11.58 9.36 -2.75
N PHE A 87 12.86 9.75 -2.68
CA PHE A 87 13.25 11.05 -2.13
C PHE A 87 12.78 12.19 -3.05
N GLU A 88 12.98 12.07 -4.36
CA GLU A 88 12.44 13.01 -5.34
C GLU A 88 10.91 13.02 -5.35
N PHE A 89 10.27 11.84 -5.26
CA PHE A 89 8.82 11.72 -5.17
C PHE A 89 8.25 12.51 -3.99
N LEU A 90 8.78 12.27 -2.78
CA LEU A 90 8.34 12.92 -1.55
C LEU A 90 8.63 14.43 -1.53
N ASN A 91 9.58 14.91 -2.33
CA ASN A 91 9.90 16.34 -2.47
C ASN A 91 9.33 16.96 -3.76
N SER A 92 8.52 16.22 -4.51
CA SER A 92 7.85 16.72 -5.69
C SER A 92 6.69 17.65 -5.33
N GLY A 93 6.22 18.43 -6.32
CA GLY A 93 5.08 19.32 -6.17
C GLY A 93 3.74 18.62 -5.88
N ILE A 94 3.70 17.29 -5.76
CA ILE A 94 2.53 16.53 -5.31
C ILE A 94 2.20 16.81 -3.83
N PHE A 95 3.23 17.11 -3.03
CA PHE A 95 3.13 17.32 -1.57
C PHE A 95 3.31 18.79 -1.15
N GLY A 96 3.38 19.70 -2.13
CA GLY A 96 3.62 21.14 -1.96
C GLY A 96 2.35 21.94 -1.76
#